data_AF-A0A2N5XG93-F1
#
_entry.id   AF-A0A2N5XG93-F1
#
_cell.length_a   1.000
_cell.length_b   1.000
_cell.length_c   1.000
_cell.angle_alpha   90.00
_cell.angle_beta   90.00
_cell.angle_gamma   90.00
#
_symmetry.space_group_name_H-M   'P 1'
#
loop_
_entity.id
_entity.type
_entity.pdbx_description
1 polymer ?
#
loop_
_entity_poly.entity_id
_entity_poly.type
_entity_poly.pdbx_seq_one_letter_code
_entity_poly.pdbx_strand_id
1 'polypeptide(L)'
;MAVLSYRGPDGSEQQLIRRSAPGTPHPEWQMMHELRAMNVPPHAVLELYTELESCDLPGGYCTRMVKETWPSVRINYSSPYGRDHASRRQGMENLLEHLGELHQIAGGPLHPRPQRVPLPEPHQVQRAQPVPPEGIAHELAQAFGPQGVFRFDQQAVSRQGVPEIVARTLVWAGLPVDVAPFFWAQARPGHPVPTLAELAQERGVRPGPDAGSYLVMGNDYGRQLCVQYGTAAILAVPLEGEPDGRPGSPQFVNSSLPEFARCLALLGRMWRLRLGLTPEQAGRWTVDFQAQLAALDPAALSSPENWWAVLLEQMWDGLL
;
A
#
# COMPACT_ATOMS: atom_id res chain seq x y z
N MET A 1 12.79 12.11 6.59
CA MET A 1 13.52 12.68 5.42
C MET A 1 14.36 11.58 4.79
N ALA A 2 14.60 11.69 3.49
CA ALA A 2 15.60 10.89 2.78
C ALA A 2 16.57 11.82 2.02
N VAL A 3 17.82 11.40 1.89
CA VAL A 3 18.87 12.06 1.10
C VAL A 3 19.51 10.99 0.21
N LEU A 4 19.60 11.28 -1.09
CA LEU A 4 20.18 10.38 -2.08
C LEU A 4 21.32 11.08 -2.81
N SER A 5 22.50 10.45 -2.81
CA SER A 5 23.66 10.86 -3.62
C SER A 5 23.69 10.08 -4.93
N TYR A 6 23.93 10.79 -6.04
CA TYR A 6 24.09 10.19 -7.37
C TYR A 6 25.15 10.94 -8.20
N ARG A 7 25.64 10.30 -9.26
CA ARG A 7 26.58 10.90 -10.20
C ARG A 7 25.83 11.58 -11.35
N GLY A 8 26.05 12.88 -11.52
CA GLY A 8 25.52 13.67 -12.61
C GLY A 8 26.19 13.37 -13.97
N PRO A 9 25.63 13.89 -15.08
CA PRO A 9 26.17 13.66 -16.42
C PRO A 9 27.61 14.15 -16.62
N ASP A 10 28.02 15.18 -15.87
CA ASP A 10 29.37 15.75 -15.86
C ASP A 10 30.34 14.97 -14.94
N GLY A 11 29.87 13.89 -14.31
CA GLY A 11 30.64 13.09 -13.36
C GLY A 11 30.68 13.65 -11.94
N SER A 12 30.06 14.81 -11.68
CA SER A 12 29.95 15.39 -10.33
C SER A 12 29.03 14.55 -9.44
N GLU A 13 29.28 14.55 -8.14
CA GLU A 13 28.32 14.01 -7.18
C GLU A 13 27.26 15.07 -6.86
N GLN A 14 25.99 14.68 -6.95
CA GLN A 14 24.83 15.52 -6.67
C GLN A 14 23.95 14.86 -5.62
N GLN A 15 23.20 15.67 -4.88
CA GLN A 15 22.28 15.22 -3.84
C GLN A 15 20.84 15.61 -4.15
N LEU A 16 19.94 14.68 -3.86
CA LEU A 16 18.50 14.87 -3.90
C LEU A 16 17.93 14.65 -2.50
N ILE A 17 17.10 15.58 -2.02
CA ILE A 17 16.48 15.51 -0.69
C ILE A 17 14.96 15.49 -0.85
N ARG A 18 14.30 14.52 -0.22
CA ARG A 18 12.84 14.42 -0.18
C ARG A 18 12.34 14.12 1.23
N ARG A 19 11.09 14.47 1.50
CA ARG A 19 10.43 14.30 2.80
C ARG A 19 9.07 13.66 2.58
N SER A 20 8.65 12.84 3.52
CA SER A 20 7.25 12.39 3.60
C SER A 20 6.35 13.59 3.83
N ALA A 21 5.18 13.57 3.20
CA ALA A 21 4.16 14.58 3.36
C ALA A 21 2.77 13.97 3.09
N PRO A 22 1.70 14.51 3.70
CA PRO A 22 0.34 14.02 3.45
C PRO A 22 -0.04 14.02 1.97
N GLY A 23 -0.64 12.92 1.51
CA GLY A 23 -1.08 12.72 0.14
C GLY A 23 0.05 12.46 -0.85
N THR A 24 1.27 12.15 -0.37
CA THR A 24 2.43 11.87 -1.23
C THR A 24 2.97 10.47 -0.97
N PRO A 25 3.54 9.79 -1.98
CA PRO A 25 4.29 8.55 -1.75
C PRO A 25 5.48 8.78 -0.81
N HIS A 26 6.03 7.69 -0.26
CA HIS A 26 7.27 7.74 0.52
C HIS A 26 8.42 8.42 -0.25
N PRO A 27 9.34 9.10 0.45
CA PRO A 27 10.38 9.91 -0.19
C PRO A 27 11.29 9.12 -1.13
N GLU A 28 11.51 7.82 -0.90
CA GLU A 28 12.24 6.93 -1.79
C GLU A 28 11.55 6.79 -3.15
N TRP A 29 10.23 6.64 -3.18
CA TRP A 29 9.44 6.63 -4.42
C TRP A 29 9.49 7.99 -5.13
N GLN A 30 9.37 9.09 -4.37
CA GLN A 30 9.51 10.44 -4.92
C GLN A 30 10.87 10.61 -5.63
N MET A 31 11.95 10.18 -4.97
CA MET A 31 13.31 10.23 -5.53
C MET A 31 13.45 9.35 -6.78
N MET A 32 12.90 8.13 -6.77
CA MET A 32 12.94 7.24 -7.94
C MET A 32 12.26 7.86 -9.15
N HIS A 33 11.07 8.44 -8.98
CA HIS A 33 10.38 9.11 -10.07
C HIS A 33 11.16 10.31 -10.61
N GLU A 34 11.78 11.09 -9.73
CA GLU A 34 12.54 12.27 -10.12
C GLU A 34 13.85 11.94 -10.83
N LEU A 35 14.63 10.98 -10.31
CA LEU A 35 15.83 10.51 -10.98
C LEU A 35 15.51 9.95 -12.37
N ARG A 36 14.40 9.21 -12.50
CA ARG A 36 13.91 8.74 -13.81
C ARG A 36 13.56 9.91 -14.73
N ALA A 37 12.88 10.94 -14.22
CA ALA A 37 12.56 12.15 -15.00
C ALA A 37 13.81 12.93 -15.45
N MET A 38 14.87 12.91 -14.64
CA MET A 38 16.18 13.49 -14.97
C MET A 38 17.05 12.57 -15.85
N ASN A 39 16.56 11.38 -16.23
CA ASN A 39 17.30 10.36 -16.97
C ASN A 39 18.61 9.93 -16.27
N VAL A 40 18.65 9.97 -14.93
CA VAL A 40 19.79 9.45 -14.16
C VAL A 40 19.76 7.92 -14.23
N PRO A 41 20.82 7.27 -14.75
CA PRO A 41 20.82 5.83 -14.88
C PRO A 41 20.92 5.17 -13.49
N PRO A 42 20.29 4.00 -13.27
CA PRO A 42 20.30 3.29 -11.99
C PRO A 42 21.68 3.08 -11.34
N HIS A 43 22.71 2.80 -12.15
CA HIS A 43 24.08 2.56 -11.68
C HIS A 43 24.81 3.83 -11.25
N ALA A 44 24.27 5.02 -11.55
CA ALA A 44 24.83 6.28 -11.10
C ALA A 44 24.36 6.66 -9.68
N VAL A 45 23.39 5.94 -9.11
CA VAL A 45 22.96 6.14 -7.73
C VAL A 45 23.98 5.51 -6.78
N LEU A 46 24.48 6.29 -5.83
CA LEU A 46 25.61 5.93 -4.98
C LEU A 46 25.17 5.55 -3.57
N GLU A 47 24.35 6.38 -2.94
CA GLU A 47 23.98 6.23 -1.54
C GLU A 47 22.58 6.77 -1.27
N LEU A 48 21.83 6.06 -0.43
CA LEU A 48 20.54 6.47 0.12
C LEU A 48 20.65 6.48 1.65
N TYR A 49 20.42 7.64 2.23
CA TYR A 49 20.28 7.82 3.67
C TYR A 49 18.83 8.18 4.02
N THR A 50 18.26 7.52 5.02
CA THR A 50 16.92 7.84 5.54
C THR A 50 16.93 8.03 7.06
N GLU A 51 16.12 8.93 7.59
CA GLU A 51 16.04 9.10 9.05
C GLU A 51 15.37 7.88 9.71
N LEU A 52 14.41 7.28 9.01
CA LEU A 52 13.72 6.05 9.39
C LEU A 52 13.99 5.01 8.31
N GLU A 53 14.33 3.77 8.71
CA GLU A 53 14.59 2.66 7.79
C GLU A 53 13.49 2.53 6.72
N SER A 54 13.89 2.37 5.46
CA SER A 54 12.98 2.19 4.33
C SER A 54 12.01 1.03 4.59
N CYS A 55 10.71 1.30 4.48
CA CYS A 55 9.70 0.31 4.86
C CYS A 55 9.71 -0.95 3.98
N ASP A 56 9.19 -2.04 4.52
CA ASP A 56 8.84 -3.26 3.78
C ASP A 56 7.36 -3.62 4.05
N LEU A 57 6.50 -2.62 3.82
CA LEU A 57 5.10 -2.58 4.25
C LEU A 57 4.17 -2.13 3.11
N PRO A 58 2.87 -2.43 3.20
CA PRO A 58 1.83 -1.85 2.35
C PRO A 58 1.95 -0.35 2.20
N GLY A 59 1.66 0.17 1.01
CA GLY A 59 1.67 1.61 0.73
C GLY A 59 3.07 2.17 0.46
N GLY A 60 4.13 1.36 0.52
CA GLY A 60 5.45 1.87 0.25
C GLY A 60 6.57 0.90 -0.10
N TYR A 61 6.61 -0.38 0.32
CA TYR A 61 7.65 -1.40 0.02
C TYR A 61 9.04 -0.86 -0.44
N CYS A 62 9.56 0.15 0.26
CA CYS A 62 10.67 0.99 -0.20
C CYS A 62 11.96 0.18 -0.24
N THR A 63 12.19 -0.67 0.75
CA THR A 63 13.34 -1.57 0.77
C THR A 63 13.40 -2.46 -0.48
N ARG A 64 12.25 -2.98 -0.92
CA ARG A 64 12.16 -3.80 -2.13
C ARG A 64 12.43 -2.95 -3.37
N MET A 65 11.72 -1.83 -3.50
CA MET A 65 11.84 -0.93 -4.65
C MET A 65 13.28 -0.42 -4.82
N VAL A 66 13.92 0.02 -3.75
CA VAL A 66 15.30 0.53 -3.76
C VAL A 66 16.27 -0.54 -4.25
N LYS A 67 16.16 -1.78 -3.74
CA LYS A 67 17.04 -2.90 -4.13
C LYS A 67 16.86 -3.32 -5.58
N GLU A 68 15.61 -3.35 -6.06
CA GLU A 68 15.29 -3.69 -7.45
C GLU A 68 15.70 -2.58 -8.42
N THR A 69 15.60 -1.31 -7.99
CA THR A 69 15.86 -0.15 -8.85
C THR A 69 17.33 0.24 -8.87
N TRP A 70 18.03 0.23 -7.74
CA TRP A 70 19.41 0.71 -7.60
C TRP A 70 20.31 -0.40 -7.00
N PRO A 71 20.78 -1.35 -7.82
CA PRO A 71 21.47 -2.53 -7.30
C PRO A 71 22.83 -2.24 -6.63
N SER A 72 23.42 -1.07 -6.88
CA SER A 72 24.73 -0.67 -6.33
C SER A 72 24.64 0.36 -5.20
N VAL A 73 23.43 0.75 -4.78
CA VAL A 73 23.25 1.79 -3.76
C VAL A 73 23.70 1.29 -2.39
N ARG A 74 24.43 2.13 -1.65
CA ARG A 74 24.62 1.92 -0.21
C ARG A 74 23.44 2.50 0.55
N ILE A 75 22.85 1.73 1.45
CA ILE A 75 21.67 2.16 2.22
C ILE A 75 22.09 2.35 3.67
N ASN A 76 21.80 3.52 4.22
CA ASN A 76 22.05 3.88 5.62
C ASN A 76 20.78 4.48 6.23
N TYR A 77 20.59 4.31 7.54
CA TYR A 77 19.48 4.93 8.24
C TYR A 77 19.81 5.27 9.69
N SER A 78 19.09 6.24 10.28
CA SER A 78 19.28 6.61 11.69
C SER A 78 18.52 5.70 12.65
N SER A 79 17.25 5.39 12.36
CA SER A 79 16.38 4.59 13.23
C SER A 79 15.82 3.39 12.50
N PRO A 80 15.87 2.18 13.09
CA PRO A 80 15.19 1.01 12.52
C PRO A 80 13.68 1.24 12.55
N TYR A 81 12.97 0.75 11.52
CA TYR A 81 11.51 0.86 11.46
C TYR A 81 10.85 -0.47 11.78
N GLY A 82 11.42 -1.58 11.31
CA GLY A 82 10.87 -2.91 11.57
C GLY A 82 9.61 -3.24 10.77
N ARG A 83 9.00 -4.38 11.10
CA ARG A 83 7.93 -5.01 10.30
C ARG A 83 6.64 -5.25 11.09
N ASP A 84 6.73 -5.61 12.37
CA ASP A 84 5.57 -5.76 13.25
C ASP A 84 5.23 -4.44 13.95
N HIS A 85 4.00 -4.32 14.42
CA HIS A 85 3.45 -3.11 15.03
C HIS A 85 4.28 -2.58 16.21
N ALA A 86 4.85 -3.46 17.04
CA ALA A 86 5.66 -3.01 18.18
C ALA A 86 6.95 -2.36 17.69
N SER A 87 7.65 -2.99 16.73
CA SER A 87 8.87 -2.44 16.14
C SER A 87 8.62 -1.11 15.40
N ARG A 88 7.51 -1.01 14.64
CA ARG A 88 7.13 0.20 13.90
C ARG A 88 6.86 1.38 14.82
N ARG A 89 6.14 1.13 15.92
CA ARG A 89 5.90 2.14 16.96
C ARG A 89 7.19 2.61 17.61
N GLN A 90 8.08 1.69 17.98
CA GLN A 90 9.37 2.05 18.57
C GLN A 90 10.23 2.86 17.59
N GLY A 91 10.27 2.48 16.31
CA GLY A 91 10.99 3.20 15.27
C GLY A 91 10.51 4.64 15.11
N MET A 92 9.19 4.85 15.11
CA MET A 92 8.60 6.19 15.07
C MET A 92 8.86 7.00 16.33
N GLU A 93 8.82 6.38 17.51
CA GLU A 93 9.15 7.04 18.77
C GLU A 93 10.61 7.54 18.76
N ASN A 94 11.55 6.69 18.34
CA ASN A 94 12.97 7.04 18.18
C ASN A 94 13.18 8.19 17.19
N LEU A 95 12.50 8.14 16.03
CA LEU A 95 12.56 9.20 15.02
C LEU A 95 12.09 10.55 15.60
N LEU A 96 10.93 10.56 16.26
CA LEU A 96 10.35 11.80 16.80
C LEU A 96 11.17 12.38 17.95
N GLU A 97 11.80 11.52 18.75
CA GLU A 97 12.73 11.94 19.80
C GLU A 97 13.97 12.59 19.20
N HIS A 98 14.61 11.94 18.23
CA HIS A 98 15.78 12.47 17.53
C HIS A 98 15.50 13.81 16.81
N LEU A 99 14.36 13.91 16.11
CA LEU A 99 13.93 15.16 15.47
C LEU A 99 13.68 16.27 16.50
N GLY A 100 13.14 15.92 17.67
CA GLY A 100 12.94 16.85 18.77
C GLY A 100 14.26 17.41 19.30
N GLU A 101 15.27 16.56 19.51
CA GLU A 101 16.61 16.96 19.95
C GLU A 101 17.27 17.92 18.94
N LEU A 102 17.24 17.58 17.64
CA LEU A 102 17.81 18.42 16.58
C LEU A 102 17.14 19.81 16.54
N HIS A 103 15.82 19.88 16.68
CA HIS A 103 15.09 21.15 16.69
C HIS A 103 15.40 22.00 17.92
N GLN A 104 15.53 21.37 19.09
CA GLN A 104 15.92 22.08 20.32
C GLN A 104 17.33 22.68 20.18
N ILE A 105 18.28 21.93 19.62
CA ILE A 105 19.65 22.42 19.36
C ILE A 105 19.63 23.59 18.36
N ALA A 106 18.78 23.53 17.34
CA ALA A 106 18.65 24.58 16.32
C ALA A 106 17.86 25.82 16.80
N GLY A 107 17.35 25.82 18.05
CA GLY A 107 16.48 26.90 18.55
C GLY A 107 15.12 26.98 17.83
N GLY A 108 14.72 25.91 17.14
CA GLY A 108 13.47 25.82 16.39
C GLY A 108 12.26 25.45 17.25
N PRO A 109 11.04 25.58 16.72
CA PRO A 109 9.83 25.12 17.39
C PRO A 109 9.83 23.59 17.57
N LEU A 110 9.15 23.11 18.62
CA LEU A 110 8.98 21.68 18.86
C LEU A 110 8.35 21.00 17.65
N HIS A 111 8.89 19.84 17.29
CA HIS A 111 8.33 19.02 16.23
C HIS A 111 6.94 18.49 16.68
N PRO A 112 5.85 18.74 15.92
CA PRO A 112 4.54 18.23 16.27
C PRO A 112 4.55 16.70 16.22
N ARG A 113 4.03 16.07 17.28
CA ARG A 113 3.84 14.62 17.34
C ARG A 113 2.46 14.24 16.79
N PRO A 114 2.33 13.11 16.07
CA PRO A 114 1.03 12.57 15.69
C PRO A 114 0.09 12.40 16.89
N GLN A 115 -1.10 13.00 16.80
CA GLN A 115 -2.17 12.81 17.79
C GLN A 115 -3.19 11.82 17.22
N ARG A 116 -2.91 10.52 17.37
CA ARG A 116 -3.77 9.47 16.84
C ARG A 116 -5.10 9.41 17.60
N VAL A 117 -6.21 9.44 16.87
CA VAL A 117 -7.53 9.16 17.44
C VAL A 117 -7.77 7.65 17.43
N PRO A 118 -8.15 7.03 18.57
CA PRO A 118 -8.44 5.60 18.61
C PRO A 118 -9.51 5.18 17.60
N LEU A 119 -9.46 3.91 17.19
CA LEU A 119 -10.54 3.35 16.39
C LEU A 119 -11.87 3.49 17.15
N PRO A 120 -12.96 3.89 16.46
CA PRO A 120 -14.27 3.91 17.09
C PRO A 120 -14.64 2.49 17.52
N GLU A 121 -15.27 2.37 18.68
CA GLU A 121 -15.71 1.07 19.18
C GLU A 121 -16.71 0.45 18.18
N PRO A 122 -16.74 -0.88 17.99
CA PRO A 122 -17.59 -1.51 16.97
C PRO A 122 -19.09 -1.14 17.07
N HIS A 123 -19.58 -0.87 18.29
CA HIS A 123 -20.97 -0.47 18.54
C HIS A 123 -21.26 1.00 18.20
N GLN A 124 -20.24 1.84 18.07
CA GLN A 124 -20.34 3.27 17.72
C GLN A 124 -20.34 3.48 16.20
N VAL A 125 -19.86 2.49 15.43
CA VAL A 125 -19.78 2.58 13.98
C VAL A 125 -21.07 2.11 13.35
N GLN A 126 -21.79 3.02 12.70
CA GLN A 126 -22.90 2.63 11.83
C GLN A 126 -22.34 1.92 10.59
N ARG A 127 -22.67 0.64 10.44
CA ARG A 127 -22.27 -0.15 9.26
C ARG A 127 -22.85 0.46 7.98
N ALA A 128 -22.01 0.62 6.97
CA ALA A 128 -22.44 1.02 5.65
C ALA A 128 -23.38 -0.05 5.08
N GLN A 129 -24.46 0.37 4.44
CA GLN A 129 -25.39 -0.56 3.83
C GLN A 129 -24.70 -1.33 2.68
N PRO A 130 -24.96 -2.63 2.53
CA PRO A 130 -24.59 -3.36 1.33
C PRO A 130 -25.23 -2.71 0.11
N VAL A 131 -24.46 -2.58 -0.97
CA VAL A 131 -24.93 -2.04 -2.24
C VAL A 131 -24.77 -3.11 -3.32
N PRO A 132 -25.63 -3.13 -4.35
CA PRO A 132 -25.45 -4.05 -5.46
C PRO A 132 -24.17 -3.70 -6.26
N PRO A 133 -23.64 -4.61 -7.08
CA PRO A 133 -22.42 -4.38 -7.85
C PRO A 133 -22.44 -3.09 -8.70
N GLU A 134 -23.59 -2.69 -9.22
CA GLU A 134 -23.78 -1.45 -9.96
C GLU A 134 -23.60 -0.20 -9.09
N GLY A 135 -23.95 -0.28 -7.80
CA GLY A 135 -23.67 0.77 -6.82
C GLY A 135 -22.17 0.90 -6.55
N ILE A 136 -21.46 -0.23 -6.43
CA ILE A 136 -19.99 -0.25 -6.31
C ILE A 136 -19.35 0.32 -7.58
N ALA A 137 -19.87 -0.04 -8.76
CA ALA A 137 -19.44 0.51 -10.04
C ALA A 137 -19.51 2.04 -10.06
N HIS A 138 -20.59 2.60 -9.50
CA HIS A 138 -20.77 4.04 -9.38
C HIS A 138 -19.76 4.67 -8.41
N GLU A 139 -19.55 4.09 -7.24
CA GLU A 139 -18.55 4.55 -6.27
C GLU A 139 -17.13 4.55 -6.87
N LEU A 140 -16.76 3.50 -7.61
CA LEU A 140 -15.48 3.39 -8.32
C LEU A 140 -15.35 4.42 -9.45
N ALA A 141 -16.39 4.61 -10.26
CA ALA A 141 -16.38 5.58 -11.35
C ALA A 141 -16.27 7.03 -10.84
N GLN A 142 -16.86 7.34 -9.68
CA GLN A 142 -16.67 8.65 -9.03
C GLN A 142 -15.22 8.87 -8.59
N ALA A 143 -14.54 7.83 -8.13
CA ALA A 143 -13.17 7.91 -7.63
C ALA A 143 -12.11 7.95 -8.75
N PHE A 144 -12.28 7.13 -9.79
CA PHE A 144 -11.26 6.85 -10.79
C PHE A 144 -11.66 7.24 -12.23
N GLY A 145 -12.89 7.69 -12.42
CA GLY A 145 -13.48 7.87 -13.75
C GLY A 145 -13.80 6.53 -14.43
N PRO A 146 -14.58 6.53 -15.53
CA PRO A 146 -15.00 5.31 -16.21
C PRO A 146 -13.84 4.54 -16.84
N GLN A 147 -12.78 5.22 -17.28
CA GLN A 147 -11.60 4.58 -17.88
C GLN A 147 -10.61 4.02 -16.85
N GLY A 148 -10.69 4.48 -15.59
CA GLY A 148 -9.85 4.00 -14.51
C GLY A 148 -10.33 2.69 -13.89
N VAL A 149 -11.45 2.12 -14.38
CA VAL A 149 -12.07 0.90 -13.85
C VAL A 149 -12.07 -0.19 -14.91
N PHE A 150 -11.48 -1.33 -14.58
CA PHE A 150 -11.46 -2.52 -15.43
C PHE A 150 -12.55 -3.50 -15.01
N ARG A 151 -13.38 -3.91 -15.96
CA ARG A 151 -14.40 -4.95 -15.78
C ARG A 151 -13.97 -6.21 -16.52
N PHE A 152 -14.15 -7.34 -15.85
CA PHE A 152 -13.81 -8.64 -16.40
C PHE A 152 -14.97 -9.16 -17.25
N ASP A 153 -14.66 -9.91 -18.30
CA ASP A 153 -15.70 -10.62 -19.05
C ASP A 153 -16.18 -11.87 -18.27
N GLN A 154 -17.33 -12.40 -18.67
CA GLN A 154 -17.93 -13.56 -18.01
C GLN A 154 -17.04 -14.81 -18.09
N GLN A 155 -16.25 -14.94 -19.16
CA GLN A 155 -15.34 -16.07 -19.37
C GLN A 155 -14.14 -16.00 -18.42
N ALA A 156 -13.67 -14.80 -18.09
CA ALA A 156 -12.52 -14.60 -17.22
C ALA A 156 -12.78 -15.04 -15.77
N VAL A 157 -14.06 -15.06 -15.38
CA VAL A 157 -14.53 -15.45 -14.03
C VAL A 157 -15.25 -16.80 -14.02
N SER A 158 -15.32 -17.52 -15.14
CA SER A 158 -16.06 -18.79 -15.24
C SER A 158 -15.32 -20.00 -14.67
N ARG A 159 -14.14 -19.80 -14.06
CA ARG A 159 -13.37 -20.89 -13.45
C ARG A 159 -14.17 -21.53 -12.30
N GLN A 160 -14.09 -22.85 -12.21
CA GLN A 160 -14.65 -23.59 -11.08
C GLN A 160 -14.04 -23.14 -9.75
N GLY A 161 -14.90 -22.85 -8.77
CA GLY A 161 -14.49 -22.44 -7.43
C GLY A 161 -14.44 -20.92 -7.21
N VAL A 162 -14.59 -20.11 -8.26
CA VAL A 162 -14.80 -18.66 -8.10
C VAL A 162 -16.15 -18.43 -7.40
N PRO A 163 -16.20 -17.78 -6.22
CA PRO A 163 -17.46 -17.47 -5.56
C PRO A 163 -18.34 -16.56 -6.41
N GLU A 164 -19.66 -16.76 -6.41
CA GLU A 164 -20.58 -15.95 -7.23
C GLU A 164 -20.45 -14.45 -6.93
N ILE A 165 -20.30 -14.08 -5.67
CA ILE A 165 -20.12 -12.68 -5.25
C ILE A 165 -18.86 -12.05 -5.85
N VAL A 166 -17.79 -12.84 -6.03
CA VAL A 166 -16.54 -12.40 -6.64
C VAL A 166 -16.75 -12.20 -8.14
N ALA A 167 -17.32 -13.20 -8.83
CA ALA A 167 -17.60 -13.12 -10.26
C ALA A 167 -18.52 -11.92 -10.59
N ARG A 168 -19.61 -11.74 -9.84
CA ARG A 168 -20.54 -10.62 -10.03
C ARG A 168 -19.87 -9.27 -9.80
N THR A 169 -19.03 -9.15 -8.76
CA THR A 169 -18.30 -7.89 -8.50
C THR A 169 -17.34 -7.58 -9.64
N LEU A 170 -16.56 -8.54 -10.13
CA LEU A 170 -15.59 -8.32 -11.21
C LEU A 170 -16.25 -7.94 -12.55
N VAL A 171 -17.40 -8.54 -12.88
CA VAL A 171 -18.11 -8.29 -14.14
C VAL A 171 -18.87 -6.96 -14.10
N TRP A 172 -19.61 -6.68 -13.03
CA TRP A 172 -20.53 -5.54 -12.97
C TRP A 172 -19.89 -4.29 -12.35
N ALA A 173 -19.15 -4.46 -11.25
CA ALA A 173 -18.45 -3.35 -10.59
C ALA A 173 -17.10 -3.06 -11.25
N GLY A 174 -16.29 -4.11 -11.44
CA GLY A 174 -14.89 -4.03 -11.83
C GLY A 174 -13.95 -3.71 -10.67
N LEU A 175 -12.69 -3.45 -11.00
CA LEU A 175 -11.65 -3.01 -10.07
C LEU A 175 -10.94 -1.77 -10.63
N PRO A 176 -10.44 -0.86 -9.78
CA PRO A 176 -9.63 0.24 -10.27
C PRO A 176 -8.31 -0.28 -10.81
N VAL A 177 -7.88 0.21 -11.98
CA VAL A 177 -6.68 -0.26 -12.68
C VAL A 177 -5.41 0.10 -11.90
N ASP A 178 -5.35 1.34 -11.41
CA ASP A 178 -4.18 1.92 -10.77
C ASP A 178 -4.62 2.81 -9.60
N VAL A 179 -4.19 2.43 -8.40
CA VAL A 179 -4.35 3.16 -7.15
C VAL A 179 -2.97 3.31 -6.49
N ALA A 180 -1.96 3.74 -7.26
CA ALA A 180 -0.59 3.85 -6.77
C ALA A 180 -0.46 4.75 -5.51
N PRO A 181 0.39 4.37 -4.54
CA PRO A 181 1.25 3.17 -4.52
C PRO A 181 0.56 1.92 -3.91
N PHE A 182 -0.76 1.92 -3.76
CA PHE A 182 -1.48 0.95 -2.93
C PHE A 182 -1.92 -0.31 -3.68
N PHE A 183 -2.36 -0.17 -4.94
CA PHE A 183 -2.91 -1.30 -5.68
C PHE A 183 -2.79 -1.13 -7.19
N TRP A 184 -2.42 -2.20 -7.88
CA TRP A 184 -2.50 -2.35 -9.33
C TRP A 184 -3.26 -3.62 -9.69
N ALA A 185 -4.35 -3.48 -10.44
CA ALA A 185 -5.20 -4.61 -10.77
C ALA A 185 -4.51 -5.60 -11.72
N GLN A 186 -4.85 -6.88 -11.58
CA GLN A 186 -4.50 -7.93 -12.54
C GLN A 186 -5.44 -7.85 -13.77
N ALA A 187 -5.48 -6.70 -14.42
CA ALA A 187 -6.35 -6.41 -15.54
C ALA A 187 -5.76 -6.92 -16.87
N ARG A 188 -6.04 -8.18 -17.22
CA ARG A 188 -5.65 -8.76 -18.52
C ARG A 188 -6.90 -9.02 -19.38
N PRO A 189 -7.18 -8.19 -20.40
CA PRO A 189 -8.33 -8.40 -21.28
C PRO A 189 -8.31 -9.79 -21.94
N GLY A 190 -9.43 -10.51 -21.90
CA GLY A 190 -9.58 -11.82 -22.55
C GLY A 190 -8.84 -12.99 -21.88
N HIS A 191 -8.21 -12.77 -20.73
CA HIS A 191 -7.57 -13.84 -19.95
C HIS A 191 -8.36 -14.14 -18.68
N PRO A 192 -8.41 -15.42 -18.24
CA PRO A 192 -8.97 -15.76 -16.94
C PRO A 192 -8.16 -15.13 -15.82
N VAL A 193 -8.84 -14.80 -14.72
CA VAL A 193 -8.19 -14.36 -13.49
C VAL A 193 -7.27 -15.47 -13.01
N PRO A 194 -5.93 -15.29 -12.90
CA PRO A 194 -5.03 -16.39 -12.56
C PRO A 194 -5.10 -16.76 -11.07
N THR A 195 -4.77 -18.00 -10.75
CA THR A 195 -4.39 -18.39 -9.39
C THR A 195 -2.98 -17.87 -9.08
N LEU A 196 -2.63 -17.80 -7.80
CA LEU A 196 -1.28 -17.43 -7.39
C LEU A 196 -0.24 -18.45 -7.89
N ALA A 197 -0.61 -19.74 -7.97
CA ALA A 197 0.25 -20.79 -8.52
C ALA A 197 0.53 -20.60 -10.03
N GLU A 198 -0.50 -20.30 -10.82
CA GLU A 198 -0.34 -19.99 -12.25
C GLU A 198 0.50 -18.72 -12.44
N LEU A 199 0.25 -17.67 -11.66
CA LEU A 199 1.05 -16.45 -11.73
C LEU A 199 2.52 -16.71 -11.36
N ALA A 200 2.80 -17.53 -10.33
CA ALA A 200 4.17 -17.88 -9.96
C ALA A 200 4.86 -18.69 -11.07
N GLN A 201 4.15 -19.61 -11.71
CA GLN A 201 4.64 -20.35 -12.87
C GLN A 201 4.99 -19.41 -14.03
N GLU A 202 4.11 -18.45 -14.35
CA GLU A 202 4.37 -17.42 -15.38
C GLU A 202 5.61 -16.59 -15.07
N ARG A 203 5.87 -16.32 -13.78
CA ARG A 203 7.03 -15.54 -13.32
C ARG A 203 8.30 -16.38 -13.11
N GLY A 204 8.22 -17.71 -13.28
CA GLY A 204 9.36 -18.60 -13.08
C GLY A 204 9.85 -18.71 -11.64
N VAL A 205 8.98 -18.44 -10.66
CA VAL A 205 9.30 -18.50 -9.24
C VAL A 205 8.60 -19.66 -8.53
N ARG A 206 9.10 -20.06 -7.36
CA ARG A 206 8.51 -21.15 -6.58
C ARG A 206 7.45 -20.60 -5.62
N PRO A 207 6.16 -20.93 -5.81
CA PRO A 207 5.12 -20.49 -4.89
C PRO A 207 5.11 -21.30 -3.60
N GLY A 208 4.39 -20.81 -2.59
CA GLY A 208 4.00 -21.60 -1.42
C GLY A 208 3.08 -22.77 -1.80
N PRO A 209 3.01 -23.84 -0.97
CA PRO A 209 2.26 -25.06 -1.30
C PRO A 209 0.74 -24.85 -1.41
N ASP A 210 0.22 -23.77 -0.85
CA ASP A 210 -1.19 -23.37 -0.84
C ASP A 210 -1.56 -22.37 -1.95
N ALA A 211 -0.63 -21.99 -2.83
CA ALA A 211 -0.85 -20.95 -3.84
C ALA A 211 -2.02 -21.21 -4.81
N GLY A 212 -2.40 -22.47 -5.01
CA GLY A 212 -3.59 -22.83 -5.80
C GLY A 212 -4.92 -22.38 -5.16
N SER A 213 -4.92 -22.01 -3.88
CA SER A 213 -6.10 -21.57 -3.13
C SER A 213 -6.40 -20.07 -3.23
N TYR A 214 -5.60 -19.32 -3.98
CA TYR A 214 -5.65 -17.87 -4.08
C TYR A 214 -5.88 -17.43 -5.52
N LEU A 215 -6.91 -16.62 -5.76
CA LEU A 215 -7.16 -15.95 -7.05
C LEU A 215 -6.62 -14.52 -7.01
N VAL A 216 -5.78 -14.14 -7.97
CA VAL A 216 -5.06 -12.86 -7.96
C VAL A 216 -5.92 -11.74 -8.53
N MET A 217 -6.27 -10.76 -7.70
CA MET A 217 -7.00 -9.55 -8.13
C MET A 217 -6.04 -8.44 -8.58
N GLY A 218 -4.81 -8.45 -8.07
CA GLY A 218 -3.79 -7.46 -8.34
C GLY A 218 -2.63 -7.57 -7.36
N ASN A 219 -1.86 -6.50 -7.20
CA ASN A 219 -0.73 -6.45 -6.29
C ASN A 219 -0.58 -5.06 -5.66
N ASP A 220 0.15 -4.98 -4.55
CA ASP A 220 0.50 -3.75 -3.85
C ASP A 220 2.02 -3.46 -3.94
N TYR A 221 2.64 -3.84 -5.06
CA TYR A 221 4.10 -3.90 -5.30
C TYR A 221 4.82 -5.03 -4.57
N GLY A 222 4.57 -5.23 -3.29
CA GLY A 222 5.28 -6.24 -2.48
C GLY A 222 4.64 -7.63 -2.50
N ARG A 223 3.31 -7.68 -2.54
CA ARG A 223 2.49 -8.89 -2.39
C ARG A 223 1.37 -8.92 -3.42
N GLN A 224 0.82 -10.12 -3.65
CA GLN A 224 -0.37 -10.29 -4.48
C GLN A 224 -1.61 -10.15 -3.61
N LEU A 225 -2.56 -9.31 -4.02
CA LEU A 225 -3.85 -9.19 -3.36
C LEU A 225 -4.81 -10.20 -3.98
N CYS A 226 -5.20 -11.17 -3.17
CA CYS A 226 -5.86 -12.38 -3.62
C CYS A 226 -7.19 -12.60 -2.92
N VAL A 227 -8.19 -13.09 -3.65
CA VAL A 227 -9.36 -13.75 -3.05
C VAL A 227 -8.93 -15.15 -2.60
N GLN A 228 -9.17 -15.49 -1.34
CA GLN A 228 -8.98 -16.84 -0.81
C GLN A 228 -10.21 -17.72 -1.08
N TYR A 229 -10.00 -18.93 -1.60
CA TYR A 229 -11.08 -19.92 -1.72
C TYR A 229 -11.62 -20.36 -0.37
N GLY A 230 -12.93 -20.62 -0.32
CA GLY A 230 -13.65 -21.04 0.89
C GLY A 230 -14.11 -19.88 1.77
N THR A 231 -13.32 -18.81 1.92
CA THR A 231 -13.69 -17.63 2.74
C THR A 231 -14.13 -16.44 1.90
N ALA A 232 -13.69 -16.35 0.63
CA ALA A 232 -13.86 -15.20 -0.25
C ALA A 232 -13.22 -13.89 0.27
N ALA A 233 -12.44 -13.94 1.34
CA ALA A 233 -11.70 -12.81 1.89
C ALA A 233 -10.56 -12.38 0.97
N ILE A 234 -10.18 -11.11 1.05
CA ILE A 234 -8.99 -10.57 0.38
C ILE A 234 -7.81 -10.65 1.32
N LEU A 235 -6.74 -11.30 0.86
CA LEU A 235 -5.46 -11.43 1.57
C LEU A 235 -4.32 -10.89 0.69
N ALA A 236 -3.34 -10.24 1.31
CA ALA A 236 -2.07 -9.91 0.70
C ALA A 236 -1.09 -11.08 0.94
N VAL A 237 -0.76 -11.81 -0.13
CA VAL A 237 0.01 -13.06 -0.10
C VAL A 237 1.35 -12.88 -0.83
N PRO A 238 2.48 -13.31 -0.24
CA PRO A 238 3.75 -13.39 -0.96
C PRO A 238 3.62 -14.27 -2.22
N LEU A 239 4.19 -13.82 -3.35
CA LEU A 239 4.19 -14.63 -4.58
C LEU A 239 5.10 -15.87 -4.44
N GLU A 240 6.25 -15.68 -3.81
CA GLU A 240 7.22 -16.73 -3.53
C GLU A 240 6.93 -17.38 -2.18
N GLY A 241 7.11 -18.69 -2.10
CA GLY A 241 7.12 -19.41 -0.84
C GLY A 241 8.31 -19.00 0.03
N GLU A 242 8.22 -19.31 1.32
CA GLU A 242 9.35 -19.11 2.22
C GLU A 242 10.49 -20.09 1.88
N PRO A 243 11.76 -19.76 2.17
CA PRO A 243 12.91 -20.61 1.84
C PRO A 243 12.87 -22.01 2.47
N ASP A 244 12.18 -22.15 3.60
CA ASP A 244 11.97 -23.41 4.33
C ASP A 244 10.81 -24.27 3.76
N GLY A 245 10.16 -23.80 2.69
CA GLY A 245 9.05 -24.49 2.03
C GLY A 245 7.69 -24.30 2.71
N ARG A 246 7.59 -23.49 3.77
CA ARG A 246 6.29 -23.17 4.38
C ARG A 246 5.53 -22.11 3.55
N PRO A 247 4.19 -22.05 3.64
CA PRO A 247 3.43 -20.93 3.09
C PRO A 247 3.95 -19.59 3.63
N GLY A 248 4.10 -18.61 2.75
CA GLY A 248 4.30 -17.22 3.18
C GLY A 248 3.10 -16.76 4.03
N SER A 249 3.34 -15.93 5.03
CA SER A 249 2.26 -15.49 5.94
C SER A 249 1.31 -14.51 5.23
N PRO A 250 0.04 -14.90 4.98
CA PRO A 250 -0.93 -14.01 4.36
C PRO A 250 -1.33 -12.91 5.35
N GLN A 251 -1.48 -11.69 4.85
CA GLN A 251 -1.97 -10.55 5.63
C GLN A 251 -3.42 -10.28 5.25
N PHE A 252 -4.31 -10.14 6.24
CA PHE A 252 -5.72 -9.84 5.98
C PHE A 252 -5.89 -8.42 5.42
N VAL A 253 -6.72 -8.29 4.38
CA VAL A 253 -7.03 -7.01 3.72
C VAL A 253 -8.51 -6.69 3.94
N ASN A 254 -9.42 -7.51 3.42
CA ASN A 254 -10.86 -7.28 3.55
C ASN A 254 -11.66 -8.57 3.66
N SER A 255 -12.87 -8.43 4.21
CA SER A 255 -13.82 -9.52 4.39
C SER A 255 -14.32 -10.11 3.06
N SER A 256 -14.44 -9.30 2.01
CA SER A 256 -14.73 -9.79 0.66
C SER A 256 -14.36 -8.79 -0.44
N LEU A 257 -14.49 -9.20 -1.71
CA LEU A 257 -14.17 -8.38 -2.87
C LEU A 257 -15.04 -7.10 -2.97
N PRO A 258 -16.38 -7.15 -2.76
CA PRO A 258 -17.20 -5.95 -2.59
C PRO A 258 -16.62 -4.93 -1.60
N GLU A 259 -16.32 -5.31 -0.36
CA GLU A 259 -15.78 -4.40 0.64
C GLU A 259 -14.43 -3.83 0.20
N PHE A 260 -13.54 -4.65 -0.35
CA PHE A 260 -12.26 -4.19 -0.88
C PHE A 260 -12.42 -3.14 -1.97
N ALA A 261 -13.28 -3.38 -2.96
CA ALA A 261 -13.54 -2.43 -4.04
C ALA A 261 -14.10 -1.10 -3.52
N ARG A 262 -14.99 -1.12 -2.53
CA ARG A 262 -15.53 0.09 -1.89
C ARG A 262 -14.50 0.83 -1.06
N CYS A 263 -13.63 0.12 -0.33
CA CYS A 263 -12.51 0.72 0.40
C CYS A 263 -11.47 1.36 -0.55
N LEU A 264 -11.21 0.75 -1.71
CA LEU A 264 -10.39 1.36 -2.76
C LEU A 264 -11.06 2.60 -3.35
N ALA A 265 -12.38 2.58 -3.59
CA ALA A 265 -13.12 3.75 -4.05
C ALA A 265 -13.04 4.90 -3.03
N LEU A 266 -13.17 4.59 -1.73
CA LEU A 266 -12.99 5.54 -0.65
C LEU A 266 -11.58 6.15 -0.67
N LEU A 267 -10.55 5.30 -0.73
CA LEU A 267 -9.16 5.74 -0.82
C LEU A 267 -8.94 6.65 -2.03
N GLY A 268 -9.44 6.27 -3.21
CA GLY A 268 -9.30 7.04 -4.45
C GLY A 268 -9.92 8.45 -4.37
N ARG A 269 -11.06 8.59 -3.69
CA ARG A 269 -11.70 9.92 -3.48
C ARG A 269 -10.94 10.78 -2.48
N MET A 270 -10.30 10.19 -1.48
CA MET A 270 -9.72 10.92 -0.35
C MET A 270 -8.21 11.18 -0.51
N TRP A 271 -7.48 10.25 -1.11
CA TRP A 271 -6.01 10.28 -1.13
C TRP A 271 -5.43 11.57 -1.73
N ARG A 272 -5.89 11.96 -2.92
CA ARG A 272 -5.39 13.17 -3.60
C ARG A 272 -5.76 14.46 -2.87
N LEU A 273 -6.80 14.45 -2.05
CA LEU A 273 -7.25 15.62 -1.28
C LEU A 273 -6.37 15.89 -0.06
N ARG A 274 -5.47 14.95 0.30
CA ARG A 274 -4.49 15.14 1.37
C ARG A 274 -3.29 15.98 0.95
N LEU A 275 -3.08 16.17 -0.36
CA LEU A 275 -1.92 16.92 -0.87
C LEU A 275 -1.93 18.36 -0.37
N GLY A 276 -0.83 18.78 0.26
CA GLY A 276 -0.66 20.14 0.75
C GLY A 276 -1.38 20.46 2.08
N LEU A 277 -2.02 19.48 2.71
CA LEU A 277 -2.57 19.64 4.05
C LEU A 277 -1.47 19.79 5.10
N THR A 278 -1.74 20.58 6.14
CA THR A 278 -0.90 20.57 7.37
C THR A 278 -1.07 19.24 8.11
N PRO A 279 -0.14 18.86 9.01
CA PRO A 279 -0.27 17.65 9.82
C PRO A 279 -1.60 17.58 10.59
N GLU A 280 -2.08 18.70 11.14
CA GLU A 280 -3.35 18.77 11.87
C GLU A 280 -4.56 18.55 10.95
N GLN A 281 -4.53 19.14 9.75
CA GLN A 281 -5.58 18.93 8.74
C GLN A 281 -5.56 17.48 8.26
N ALA A 282 -4.40 16.92 7.96
CA ALA A 282 -4.23 15.53 7.56
C ALA A 282 -4.74 14.57 8.64
N GLY A 283 -4.49 14.88 9.93
CA GLY A 283 -5.02 14.12 11.05
C GLY A 283 -6.55 14.05 11.05
N ARG A 284 -7.25 15.18 10.84
CA ARG A 284 -8.72 15.21 10.72
C ARG A 284 -9.21 14.37 9.55
N TRP A 285 -8.54 14.47 8.40
CA TRP A 285 -8.84 13.63 7.25
C TRP A 285 -8.62 12.14 7.53
N THR A 286 -7.60 11.78 8.31
CA THR A 286 -7.36 10.38 8.71
C THR A 286 -8.47 9.87 9.64
N VAL A 287 -9.04 10.71 10.52
CA VAL A 287 -10.21 10.33 11.34
C VAL A 287 -11.40 9.95 10.47
N ASP A 288 -11.73 10.79 9.49
CA ASP A 288 -12.87 10.53 8.60
C ASP A 288 -12.67 9.30 7.74
N PHE A 289 -11.45 9.07 7.24
CA PHE A 289 -11.10 7.89 6.46
C PHE A 289 -11.17 6.62 7.32
N GLN A 290 -10.64 6.66 8.53
CA GLN A 290 -10.69 5.59 9.51
C GLN A 290 -12.14 5.20 9.87
N ALA A 291 -12.99 6.18 10.14
CA ALA A 291 -14.41 5.94 10.45
C ALA A 291 -15.15 5.29 9.27
N GLN A 292 -14.92 5.77 8.05
CA GLN A 292 -15.55 5.22 6.84
C GLN A 292 -15.02 3.82 6.50
N LEU A 293 -13.73 3.54 6.68
CA LEU A 293 -13.17 2.20 6.55
C LEU A 293 -13.82 1.23 7.54
N ALA A 294 -13.94 1.61 8.81
CA ALA A 294 -14.61 0.79 9.83
C ALA A 294 -16.09 0.54 9.48
N ALA A 295 -16.77 1.55 8.91
CA ALA A 295 -18.15 1.43 8.47
C ALA A 295 -18.31 0.49 7.26
N LEU A 296 -17.34 0.43 6.36
CA LEU A 296 -17.33 -0.50 5.22
C LEU A 296 -16.97 -1.92 5.67
N ASP A 297 -15.90 -2.08 6.45
CA ASP A 297 -15.37 -3.39 6.84
C ASP A 297 -14.58 -3.29 8.18
N PRO A 298 -15.16 -3.68 9.33
CA PRO A 298 -14.49 -3.50 10.62
C PRO A 298 -13.40 -4.55 10.79
N ALA A 299 -13.52 -5.70 10.12
CA ALA A 299 -12.53 -6.77 10.18
C ALA A 299 -11.20 -6.29 9.60
N ALA A 300 -11.22 -5.40 8.60
CA ALA A 300 -10.02 -4.77 8.02
C ALA A 300 -9.17 -4.01 9.06
N LEU A 301 -9.78 -3.56 10.17
CA LEU A 301 -9.14 -2.79 11.23
C LEU A 301 -9.09 -3.54 12.57
N SER A 302 -9.45 -4.84 12.58
CA SER A 302 -9.52 -5.65 13.81
C SER A 302 -8.16 -6.00 14.41
N SER A 303 -7.08 -5.86 13.64
CA SER A 303 -5.70 -6.08 14.05
C SER A 303 -4.79 -4.99 13.50
N PRO A 304 -3.79 -4.51 14.27
CA PRO A 304 -2.80 -3.53 13.79
C PRO A 304 -1.88 -4.09 12.69
N GLU A 305 -1.91 -5.41 12.45
CA GLU A 305 -1.16 -6.05 11.37
C GLU A 305 -1.98 -6.19 10.09
N ASN A 306 -3.26 -5.85 10.08
CA ASN A 306 -4.06 -5.90 8.86
C ASN A 306 -3.61 -4.81 7.88
N TRP A 307 -3.76 -5.08 6.60
CA TRP A 307 -3.23 -4.25 5.53
C TRP A 307 -3.71 -2.79 5.63
N TRP A 308 -5.02 -2.57 5.83
CA TRP A 308 -5.58 -1.22 6.00
C TRP A 308 -5.15 -0.55 7.31
N ALA A 309 -4.98 -1.33 8.39
CA ALA A 309 -4.50 -0.79 9.67
C ALA A 309 -3.06 -0.27 9.56
N VAL A 310 -2.20 -0.98 8.81
CA VAL A 310 -0.83 -0.54 8.52
C VAL A 310 -0.80 0.72 7.65
N LEU A 311 -1.69 0.85 6.66
CA LEU A 311 -1.82 2.09 5.89
C LEU A 311 -2.29 3.26 6.76
N LEU A 312 -3.30 3.05 7.61
CA LEU A 312 -3.81 4.07 8.53
C LEU A 312 -2.74 4.52 9.53
N GLU A 313 -1.95 3.59 10.07
CA GLU A 313 -0.81 3.91 10.92
C GLU A 313 0.17 4.85 10.21
N GLN A 314 0.57 4.52 8.99
CA GLN A 314 1.49 5.36 8.20
C GLN A 314 0.89 6.73 7.85
N MET A 315 -0.42 6.81 7.59
CA MET A 315 -1.12 8.08 7.38
C MET A 315 -1.20 8.93 8.65
N TRP A 316 -1.32 8.31 9.83
CA TRP A 316 -1.26 8.99 11.11
C TRP A 316 0.15 9.51 11.40
N ASP A 317 1.16 8.73 11.05
CA ASP A 317 2.58 9.08 11.26
C ASP A 317 3.11 10.11 10.26
N GLY A 318 2.30 10.54 9.30
CA GLY A 318 2.70 11.49 8.26
C GLY A 318 3.70 10.92 7.26
N LEU A 319 3.78 9.59 7.18
CA LEU A 319 4.58 8.88 6.18
C LEU A 319 3.87 8.85 4.82
N LEU A 320 2.54 8.93 4.82
CA LEU A 320 1.62 8.95 3.66
C LEU A 320 0.66 10.15 3.67
#